data_AF-A0A965WS65-F1
#
_entry.id   AF-A0A965WS65-F1
#
_cell.length_a   1.000
_cell.length_b   1.000
_cell.length_c   1.000
_cell.angle_alpha   90.00
_cell.angle_beta   90.00
_cell.angle_gamma   90.00
#
_symmetry.space_group_name_H-M   'P 1'
#
loop_
_entity.id
_entity.type
_entity.pdbx_description
1 polymer ?
#
loop_
_entity_poly.entity_id
_entity_poly.type
_entity_poly.pdbx_seq_one_letter_code
_entity_poly.pdbx_strand_id
1 'polypeptide(L)'
;IGVRPTLKLAQEAGLSIGEAGGLLVDPTLKTSDENIFAAGDMIELEHRVLGKKVRIPLAGPANRQGRIAAENALGGNHLYKGSSGTSIVRVFEAVAGITGLSLKAARAAGLNADAIVIHKEHHTSYYPGSEQVTVLVVYDRETGVVLGGQTAGYAGADRRLDVLATAAAAKLTVSDLADMDFAYSPPLGTANDAINMAAYTAENRMSGYSPALSVLELDAYLEDKSALWIDVRDVFAYEKAHVEGAVNIPLELLAQRLSELPDHKLIVVYDSTGKKGHQALRMIVGSGLSNVINVSGGFASLSGYVRALTPANFRLVLPAPEPKKLGEGIHDEKPASAAVVEEKKVESNEPLVVDVRSVEEFSYGAYPGAVNIPLDELEMRMDELGKKDRKLILYCASGGRSSYAVQMLRAYGFTNLENGGGLMKMMARVKRG
;
A
#
# COMPACT_ATOMS: atom_id res chain seq x y z
N ILE A 1 -11.17 -8.36 -26.96
CA ILE A 1 -12.31 -7.78 -27.71
C ILE A 1 -12.59 -6.42 -27.09
N GLY A 2 -12.52 -5.34 -27.87
CA GLY A 2 -12.68 -3.93 -27.48
C GLY A 2 -13.44 -3.17 -28.57
N VAL A 3 -13.34 -1.84 -28.65
CA VAL A 3 -14.11 -1.03 -29.63
C VAL A 3 -13.26 -0.54 -30.82
N ARG A 4 -13.88 -0.48 -32.01
CA ARG A 4 -13.30 0.05 -33.26
C ARG A 4 -14.02 1.36 -33.62
N PRO A 5 -13.35 2.37 -34.21
CA PRO A 5 -14.00 3.64 -34.52
C PRO A 5 -14.92 3.46 -35.74
N THR A 6 -16.02 4.19 -35.77
CA THR A 6 -16.92 4.23 -36.93
C THR A 6 -16.36 5.23 -37.95
N LEU A 7 -15.58 4.74 -38.92
CA LEU A 7 -14.85 5.59 -39.89
C LEU A 7 -15.44 5.61 -41.30
N LYS A 8 -16.48 4.83 -41.59
CA LYS A 8 -17.00 4.65 -42.95
C LYS A 8 -17.31 5.98 -43.65
N LEU A 9 -18.05 6.88 -42.99
CA LEU A 9 -18.39 8.20 -43.53
C LEU A 9 -17.15 9.05 -43.82
N ALA A 10 -16.18 9.07 -42.90
CA ALA A 10 -14.95 9.84 -43.05
C ALA A 10 -14.10 9.33 -44.21
N GLN A 11 -14.02 8.00 -44.38
CA GLN A 11 -13.30 7.36 -45.49
C GLN A 11 -13.97 7.64 -46.84
N GLU A 12 -15.30 7.51 -46.92
CA GLU A 12 -16.07 7.82 -48.12
C GLU A 12 -15.98 9.31 -48.51
N ALA A 13 -15.81 10.20 -47.52
CA ALA A 13 -15.57 11.62 -47.72
C ALA A 13 -14.10 11.98 -48.04
N GLY A 14 -13.18 11.01 -48.05
CA GLY A 14 -11.77 11.24 -48.35
C GLY A 14 -10.97 11.92 -47.23
N LEU A 15 -11.45 11.87 -45.98
CA LEU A 15 -10.76 12.45 -44.84
C LEU A 15 -9.57 11.57 -44.40
N SER A 16 -8.50 12.21 -43.95
CA SER A 16 -7.28 11.53 -43.51
C SER A 16 -7.50 10.63 -42.30
N ILE A 17 -7.06 9.37 -42.39
CA ILE A 17 -7.02 8.42 -41.28
C ILE A 17 -5.59 8.31 -40.78
N GLY A 18 -5.39 8.38 -39.47
CA GLY A 18 -4.06 8.29 -38.88
C GLY A 18 -3.57 6.85 -38.71
N GLU A 19 -2.32 6.73 -38.29
CA GLU A 19 -1.64 5.44 -38.10
C GLU A 19 -2.13 4.69 -36.85
N ALA A 20 -2.74 5.37 -35.89
CA ALA A 20 -3.39 4.74 -34.73
C ALA A 20 -4.80 4.19 -35.06
N GLY A 21 -5.22 4.28 -36.33
CA GLY A 21 -6.46 3.71 -36.85
C GLY A 21 -7.70 4.51 -36.51
N GLY A 22 -7.57 5.83 -36.28
CA GLY A 22 -8.68 6.76 -36.06
C GLY A 22 -8.71 7.89 -37.08
N LEU A 23 -9.78 8.68 -37.06
CA LEU A 23 -9.87 9.90 -37.87
C LEU A 23 -8.78 10.89 -37.40
N LEU A 24 -7.94 11.34 -38.33
CA LEU A 24 -6.86 12.26 -38.02
C LEU A 24 -7.45 13.67 -37.83
N VAL A 25 -7.14 14.25 -36.69
CA VAL A 25 -7.42 15.67 -36.42
C VAL A 25 -6.16 16.40 -35.98
N ASP A 26 -6.19 17.72 -36.14
CA ASP A 26 -5.22 18.64 -35.56
C ASP A 26 -5.56 18.96 -34.07
N PRO A 27 -4.73 19.74 -33.36
CA PRO A 27 -5.01 20.12 -31.98
C PRO A 27 -6.26 20.99 -31.78
N THR A 28 -6.81 21.60 -32.85
CA THR A 28 -8.09 22.35 -32.81
C THR A 28 -9.30 21.44 -33.07
N LEU A 29 -9.07 20.14 -33.26
CA LEU A 29 -10.06 19.11 -33.57
C LEU A 29 -10.66 19.21 -34.98
N LYS A 30 -9.96 19.91 -35.89
CA LYS A 30 -10.27 19.93 -37.33
C LYS A 30 -9.73 18.69 -38.02
N THR A 31 -10.48 18.18 -38.98
CA THR A 31 -10.04 17.10 -39.87
C THR A 31 -9.14 17.66 -40.98
N SER A 32 -8.86 16.87 -42.03
CA SER A 32 -8.19 17.36 -43.23
C SER A 32 -9.05 18.33 -44.08
N ASP A 33 -10.34 18.47 -43.76
CA ASP A 33 -11.21 19.52 -44.30
C ASP A 33 -11.43 20.60 -43.23
N GLU A 34 -11.17 21.86 -43.59
CA GLU A 34 -11.26 23.03 -42.69
C GLU A 34 -12.66 23.28 -42.12
N ASN A 35 -13.71 22.75 -42.77
CA ASN A 35 -15.11 22.91 -42.36
C ASN A 35 -15.63 21.73 -41.54
N ILE A 36 -14.84 20.66 -41.38
CA ILE A 36 -15.27 19.45 -40.69
C ILE A 36 -14.42 19.27 -39.43
N PHE A 37 -15.10 19.27 -38.29
CA PHE A 37 -14.55 18.95 -36.98
C PHE A 37 -14.94 17.53 -36.57
N ALA A 38 -14.10 16.89 -35.76
CA ALA A 38 -14.39 15.58 -35.22
C ALA A 38 -13.93 15.44 -33.76
N ALA A 39 -14.67 14.66 -32.98
CA ALA A 39 -14.43 14.45 -31.56
C ALA A 39 -14.84 13.03 -31.15
N GLY A 40 -14.44 12.63 -29.94
CA GLY A 40 -14.83 11.37 -29.31
C GLY A 40 -14.04 10.17 -29.80
N ASP A 41 -14.62 8.98 -29.62
CA ASP A 41 -13.94 7.70 -29.79
C ASP A 41 -13.43 7.43 -31.22
N MET A 42 -13.91 8.20 -32.21
CA MET A 42 -13.55 8.03 -33.61
C MET A 42 -12.18 8.65 -33.96
N ILE A 43 -11.73 9.66 -33.21
CA ILE A 43 -10.51 10.40 -33.56
C ILE A 43 -9.24 9.79 -32.95
N GLU A 44 -8.10 10.18 -33.51
CA GLU A 44 -6.82 10.06 -32.85
C GLU A 44 -6.54 11.29 -32.00
N LEU A 45 -5.95 11.08 -30.82
CA LEU A 45 -5.56 12.14 -29.91
C LEU A 45 -4.13 11.95 -29.43
N GLU A 46 -3.51 13.03 -28.98
CA GLU A 46 -2.20 12.96 -28.36
C GLU A 46 -2.28 12.37 -26.95
N HIS A 47 -1.47 11.35 -26.66
CA HIS A 47 -1.30 10.83 -25.31
C HIS A 47 -0.32 11.73 -24.54
N ARG A 48 -0.78 12.40 -23.49
CA ARG A 48 -0.02 13.48 -22.82
C ARG A 48 1.37 13.11 -22.31
N VAL A 49 1.54 11.86 -21.89
CA VAL A 49 2.83 11.35 -21.40
C VAL A 49 3.68 10.76 -22.53
N LEU A 50 3.06 10.12 -23.52
CA LEU A 50 3.77 9.35 -24.54
C LEU A 50 4.17 10.24 -25.73
N GLY A 51 3.50 11.38 -25.90
CA GLY A 51 3.72 12.30 -27.03
C GLY A 51 3.38 11.70 -28.39
N LYS A 52 2.60 10.61 -28.42
CA LYS A 52 2.19 9.92 -29.65
C LYS A 52 0.68 10.01 -29.84
N LYS A 53 0.24 9.99 -31.09
CA LYS A 53 -1.18 9.82 -31.43
C LYS A 53 -1.62 8.40 -31.07
N VAL A 54 -2.74 8.31 -30.37
CA VAL A 54 -3.35 7.07 -29.90
C VAL A 54 -4.87 7.18 -29.97
N ARG A 55 -5.56 6.06 -29.73
CA ARG A 55 -7.00 6.04 -29.50
C ARG A 55 -7.32 5.73 -28.05
N ILE A 56 -8.13 6.59 -27.43
CA ILE A 56 -8.59 6.44 -26.05
C ILE A 56 -10.12 6.64 -26.04
N PRO A 57 -10.91 5.56 -26.14
CA PRO A 57 -12.36 5.63 -26.18
C PRO A 57 -12.92 5.81 -24.76
N LEU A 58 -12.94 7.06 -24.28
CA LEU A 58 -13.40 7.43 -22.94
C LEU A 58 -14.29 8.67 -23.00
N ALA A 59 -15.35 8.66 -22.19
CA ALA A 59 -16.36 9.73 -22.17
C ALA A 59 -15.79 11.10 -21.74
N GLY A 60 -14.83 11.13 -20.80
CA GLY A 60 -14.20 12.38 -20.34
C GLY A 60 -13.50 13.16 -21.47
N PRO A 61 -12.54 12.54 -22.19
CA PRO A 61 -12.00 13.11 -23.43
C PRO A 61 -13.06 13.54 -24.43
N ALA A 62 -14.05 12.68 -24.74
CA ALA A 62 -15.08 12.96 -25.73
C ALA A 62 -15.89 14.24 -25.41
N ASN A 63 -16.33 14.40 -24.15
CA ASN A 63 -17.07 15.58 -23.71
C ASN A 63 -16.25 16.87 -23.82
N ARG A 64 -14.98 16.83 -23.40
CA ARG A 64 -14.07 17.99 -23.51
C ARG A 64 -13.79 18.34 -24.97
N GLN A 65 -13.59 17.34 -25.81
CA GLN A 65 -13.39 17.52 -27.24
C GLN A 65 -14.61 18.14 -27.90
N GLY A 66 -15.83 17.67 -27.60
CA GLY A 66 -17.06 18.26 -28.14
C GLY A 66 -17.20 19.75 -27.80
N ARG A 67 -16.88 20.14 -26.55
CA ARG A 67 -16.85 21.55 -26.14
C ARG A 67 -15.83 22.37 -26.94
N ILE A 68 -14.62 21.85 -27.12
CA ILE A 68 -13.53 22.53 -27.87
C ILE A 68 -13.89 22.64 -29.35
N ALA A 69 -14.38 21.56 -29.96
CA ALA A 69 -14.78 21.55 -31.37
C ALA A 69 -15.91 22.55 -31.64
N ALA A 70 -16.89 22.66 -30.74
CA ALA A 70 -17.96 23.66 -30.85
C ALA A 70 -17.42 25.09 -30.75
N GLU A 71 -16.51 25.37 -29.81
CA GLU A 71 -15.85 26.67 -29.68
C GLU A 71 -15.08 27.04 -30.95
N ASN A 72 -14.33 26.09 -31.50
CA ASN A 72 -13.49 26.32 -32.68
C ASN A 72 -14.32 26.44 -33.97
N ALA A 73 -15.43 25.69 -34.08
CA ALA A 73 -16.37 25.83 -35.19
C ALA A 73 -17.04 27.22 -35.24
N LEU A 74 -17.13 27.92 -34.10
CA LEU A 74 -17.65 29.28 -34.01
C LEU A 74 -16.56 30.37 -34.14
N GLY A 75 -15.35 30.00 -34.58
CA GLY A 75 -14.24 30.93 -34.79
C GLY A 75 -13.27 31.07 -33.60
N GLY A 76 -13.40 30.23 -32.58
CA GLY A 76 -12.40 30.10 -31.51
C GLY A 76 -11.10 29.42 -31.97
N ASN A 77 -10.12 29.30 -31.07
CA ASN A 77 -8.83 28.64 -31.33
C ASN A 77 -8.29 27.87 -30.11
N HIS A 78 -9.17 27.13 -29.45
CA HIS A 78 -8.84 26.35 -28.27
C HIS A 78 -8.12 25.06 -28.68
N LEU A 79 -6.89 24.88 -28.17
CA LEU A 79 -6.09 23.69 -28.41
C LEU A 79 -6.41 22.56 -27.40
N TYR A 80 -6.77 21.39 -27.91
CA TYR A 80 -6.90 20.19 -27.09
C TYR A 80 -5.51 19.67 -26.71
N LYS A 81 -5.22 19.64 -25.41
CA LYS A 81 -3.92 19.20 -24.85
C LYS A 81 -3.76 17.67 -24.78
N GLY A 82 -4.62 16.89 -25.43
CA GLY A 82 -4.58 15.43 -25.37
C GLY A 82 -5.18 14.81 -24.10
N SER A 83 -4.95 13.52 -23.91
CA SER A 83 -5.46 12.71 -22.78
C SER A 83 -4.36 11.85 -22.16
N SER A 84 -4.44 11.60 -20.85
CA SER A 84 -3.57 10.64 -20.13
C SER A 84 -4.20 9.25 -20.01
N GLY A 85 -5.40 9.02 -20.54
CA GLY A 85 -6.05 7.71 -20.45
C GLY A 85 -6.55 7.32 -19.05
N THR A 86 -6.82 8.31 -18.19
CA THR A 86 -7.36 8.08 -16.85
C THR A 86 -8.66 7.30 -16.91
N SER A 87 -8.68 6.12 -16.31
CA SER A 87 -9.84 5.22 -16.26
C SER A 87 -9.92 4.52 -14.90
N ILE A 88 -11.14 4.24 -14.48
CA ILE A 88 -11.44 3.65 -13.18
C ILE A 88 -12.63 2.70 -13.31
N VAL A 89 -12.60 1.59 -12.59
CA VAL A 89 -13.64 0.57 -12.61
C VAL A 89 -13.92 0.07 -11.20
N ARG A 90 -15.19 -0.25 -10.93
CA ARG A 90 -15.60 -0.97 -9.72
C ARG A 90 -15.69 -2.46 -10.03
N VAL A 91 -15.04 -3.27 -9.20
CA VAL A 91 -15.02 -4.74 -9.29
C VAL A 91 -15.50 -5.27 -7.94
N PHE A 92 -16.78 -5.64 -7.88
CA PHE A 92 -17.49 -5.88 -6.61
C PHE A 92 -17.40 -4.65 -5.69
N GLU A 93 -16.87 -4.78 -4.47
CA GLU A 93 -16.67 -3.68 -3.53
C GLU A 93 -15.36 -2.92 -3.78
N ALA A 94 -14.42 -3.50 -4.52
CA ALA A 94 -13.13 -2.88 -4.79
C ALA A 94 -13.22 -1.88 -5.95
N VAL A 95 -12.38 -0.86 -5.91
CA VAL A 95 -12.16 0.09 -6.99
C VAL A 95 -10.72 -0.04 -7.48
N ALA A 96 -10.52 -0.04 -8.79
CA ALA A 96 -9.21 -0.05 -9.42
C ALA A 96 -9.14 0.96 -10.56
N GLY A 97 -8.01 1.64 -10.72
CA GLY A 97 -7.84 2.64 -11.77
C GLY A 97 -6.40 2.79 -12.25
N ILE A 98 -6.26 3.40 -13.42
CA ILE A 98 -4.99 3.69 -14.07
C ILE A 98 -5.03 5.08 -14.72
N THR A 99 -3.90 5.77 -14.70
CA THR A 99 -3.69 7.02 -15.42
C THR A 99 -2.26 7.08 -15.97
N GLY A 100 -2.07 7.72 -17.12
CA GLY A 100 -0.78 7.75 -17.79
C GLY A 100 -0.32 6.36 -18.25
N LEU A 101 0.98 6.11 -18.16
CA LEU A 101 1.60 4.86 -18.57
C LEU A 101 1.75 3.88 -17.40
N SER A 102 1.43 2.60 -17.63
CA SER A 102 1.93 1.53 -16.77
C SER A 102 3.44 1.38 -16.93
N LEU A 103 4.13 0.77 -15.94
CA LEU A 103 5.57 0.51 -16.03
C LEU A 103 5.94 -0.27 -17.29
N LYS A 104 5.15 -1.30 -17.63
CA LYS A 104 5.33 -2.10 -18.85
C LYS A 104 5.22 -1.25 -20.11
N ALA A 105 4.20 -0.39 -20.19
CA ALA A 105 3.99 0.47 -21.35
C ALA A 105 5.09 1.54 -21.47
N ALA A 106 5.52 2.13 -20.35
CA ALA A 106 6.60 3.11 -20.34
C ALA A 106 7.94 2.50 -20.81
N ARG A 107 8.31 1.32 -20.29
CA ARG A 107 9.52 0.59 -20.72
C ARG A 107 9.43 0.16 -22.19
N ALA A 108 8.27 -0.34 -22.63
CA ALA A 108 8.06 -0.71 -24.04
C ALA A 108 8.13 0.50 -25.00
N ALA A 109 7.85 1.70 -24.50
CA ALA A 109 7.99 2.95 -25.24
C ALA A 109 9.44 3.50 -25.24
N GLY A 110 10.39 2.83 -24.58
CA GLY A 110 11.78 3.25 -24.47
C GLY A 110 12.05 4.32 -23.42
N LEU A 111 11.10 4.58 -22.51
CA LEU A 111 11.29 5.54 -21.41
C LEU A 111 12.14 4.91 -20.29
N ASN A 112 12.96 5.72 -19.63
CA ASN A 112 13.77 5.32 -18.48
C ASN A 112 12.92 5.21 -17.21
N ALA A 113 11.92 4.31 -17.22
CA ALA A 113 10.87 4.28 -16.22
C ALA A 113 11.15 3.33 -15.04
N ASP A 114 10.76 3.77 -13.84
CA ASP A 114 10.65 2.97 -12.64
C ASP A 114 9.25 2.99 -12.04
N ALA A 115 9.03 2.11 -11.06
CA ALA A 115 7.84 2.18 -10.23
C ALA A 115 8.10 1.84 -8.77
N ILE A 116 7.29 2.43 -7.90
CA ILE A 116 7.17 2.10 -6.48
C ILE A 116 5.73 1.69 -6.18
N VAL A 117 5.58 0.69 -5.31
CA VAL A 117 4.28 0.27 -4.76
C VAL A 117 4.24 0.56 -3.26
N ILE A 118 3.16 1.20 -2.82
CA ILE A 118 2.85 1.44 -1.42
C ILE A 118 1.46 0.90 -1.10
N HIS A 119 1.33 0.27 0.07
CA HIS A 119 0.06 -0.02 0.70
C HIS A 119 -0.05 0.84 1.95
N LYS A 120 -1.07 1.69 1.99
CA LYS A 120 -1.29 2.61 3.10
C LYS A 120 -2.77 2.81 3.34
N GLU A 121 -3.14 3.06 4.58
CA GLU A 121 -4.51 3.40 4.95
C GLU A 121 -4.98 4.67 4.25
N HIS A 122 -6.20 4.67 3.72
CA HIS A 122 -6.77 5.81 3.00
C HIS A 122 -7.09 7.00 3.93
N HIS A 123 -7.31 6.74 5.22
CA HIS A 123 -7.31 7.71 6.31
C HIS A 123 -6.68 7.11 7.57
N THR A 124 -6.46 7.92 8.60
CA THR A 124 -5.76 7.47 9.82
C THR A 124 -6.42 6.24 10.46
N SER A 125 -5.59 5.31 10.94
CA SER A 125 -6.03 4.00 11.43
C SER A 125 -6.74 4.04 12.78
N TYR A 126 -6.54 5.11 13.57
CA TYR A 126 -7.26 5.28 14.84
C TYR A 126 -8.70 5.77 14.65
N TYR A 127 -9.08 6.18 13.44
CA TYR A 127 -10.45 6.54 13.11
C TYR A 127 -11.16 5.32 12.50
N PRO A 128 -12.42 5.02 12.87
CA PRO A 128 -13.14 3.84 12.38
C PRO A 128 -13.27 3.79 10.85
N GLY A 129 -13.28 2.57 10.28
CA GLY A 129 -13.49 2.36 8.85
C GLY A 129 -12.23 2.50 7.98
N SER A 130 -11.05 2.56 8.60
CA SER A 130 -9.79 2.71 7.88
C SER A 130 -9.42 1.46 7.06
N GLU A 131 -9.39 1.63 5.75
CA GLU A 131 -9.05 0.60 4.76
C GLU A 131 -7.73 0.90 4.07
N GLN A 132 -7.00 -0.14 3.67
CA GLN A 132 -5.79 0.03 2.87
C GLN A 132 -6.10 0.38 1.40
N VAL A 133 -5.39 1.36 0.88
CA VAL A 133 -5.28 1.69 -0.54
C VAL A 133 -3.88 1.34 -1.04
N THR A 134 -3.84 0.71 -2.20
CA THR A 134 -2.61 0.44 -2.95
C THR A 134 -2.39 1.56 -3.95
N VAL A 135 -1.18 2.11 -3.96
CA VAL A 135 -0.76 3.13 -4.92
C VAL A 135 0.54 2.67 -5.58
N LEU A 136 0.51 2.55 -6.90
CA LEU A 136 1.69 2.34 -7.73
C LEU A 136 1.96 3.62 -8.51
N VAL A 137 3.14 4.22 -8.32
CA VAL A 137 3.57 5.41 -9.07
C VAL A 137 4.61 4.99 -10.09
N VAL A 138 4.41 5.36 -11.35
CA VAL A 138 5.38 5.18 -12.44
C VAL A 138 6.01 6.52 -12.75
N TYR A 139 7.33 6.57 -12.75
CA TYR A 139 8.09 7.81 -12.93
C TYR A 139 9.35 7.59 -13.74
N ASP A 140 9.88 8.67 -14.31
CA ASP A 140 11.18 8.66 -14.98
C ASP A 140 12.32 8.66 -13.97
N ARG A 141 13.27 7.73 -14.10
CA ARG A 141 14.35 7.46 -13.13
C ARG A 141 15.32 8.61 -12.96
N GLU A 142 15.52 9.41 -14.00
CA GLU A 142 16.50 10.49 -14.01
C GLU A 142 15.89 11.79 -13.53
N THR A 143 14.72 12.14 -14.09
CA THR A 143 14.06 13.43 -13.84
C THR A 143 13.06 13.38 -12.69
N GLY A 144 12.61 12.19 -12.28
CA GLY A 144 11.55 12.02 -11.30
C GLY A 144 10.15 12.35 -11.81
N VAL A 145 9.98 12.76 -13.08
CA VAL A 145 8.68 13.14 -13.64
C VAL A 145 7.71 11.96 -13.58
N VAL A 146 6.50 12.22 -13.09
CA VAL A 146 5.43 11.22 -13.01
C VAL A 146 4.93 10.90 -14.42
N LEU A 147 5.07 9.63 -14.81
CA LEU A 147 4.64 9.09 -16.10
C LEU A 147 3.24 8.46 -16.02
N GLY A 148 2.78 8.15 -14.82
CA GLY A 148 1.47 7.55 -14.59
C GLY A 148 1.41 6.82 -13.27
N GLY A 149 0.38 5.99 -13.12
CA GLY A 149 0.23 5.15 -11.96
C GLY A 149 -1.08 4.41 -11.92
N GLN A 150 -1.21 3.57 -10.90
CA GLN A 150 -2.36 2.71 -10.67
C GLN A 150 -2.76 2.81 -9.20
N THR A 151 -4.06 2.74 -8.95
CA THR A 151 -4.61 2.67 -7.59
C THR A 151 -5.59 1.53 -7.49
N ALA A 152 -5.65 0.89 -6.32
CA ALA A 152 -6.63 -0.13 -6.02
C ALA A 152 -6.96 -0.17 -4.52
N GLY A 153 -8.21 -0.42 -4.16
CA GLY A 153 -8.63 -0.57 -2.77
C GLY A 153 -10.14 -0.49 -2.60
N TYR A 154 -10.61 -0.72 -1.39
CA TYR A 154 -12.04 -0.63 -1.03
C TYR A 154 -12.48 0.82 -0.75
N ALA A 155 -11.53 1.69 -0.38
CA ALA A 155 -11.78 3.11 -0.17
C ALA A 155 -10.58 3.98 -0.59
N GLY A 156 -10.85 5.19 -1.07
CA GLY A 156 -9.87 6.24 -1.35
C GLY A 156 -8.97 6.05 -2.58
N ALA A 157 -9.18 5.01 -3.38
CA ALA A 157 -8.41 4.73 -4.60
C ALA A 157 -8.62 5.79 -5.71
N ASP A 158 -9.85 6.28 -5.84
CA ASP A 158 -10.29 7.33 -6.75
C ASP A 158 -9.57 8.66 -6.50
N ARG A 159 -9.57 9.15 -5.25
CA ARG A 159 -8.89 10.40 -4.88
C ARG A 159 -7.41 10.37 -5.26
N ARG A 160 -6.72 9.25 -5.00
CA ARG A 160 -5.29 9.13 -5.32
C ARG A 160 -5.05 8.99 -6.83
N LEU A 161 -5.99 8.38 -7.56
CA LEU A 161 -5.92 8.33 -9.02
C LEU A 161 -5.98 9.72 -9.64
N ASP A 162 -6.90 10.57 -9.16
CA ASP A 162 -7.04 11.94 -9.66
C ASP A 162 -5.82 12.81 -9.36
N VAL A 163 -5.17 12.61 -8.21
CA VAL A 163 -3.89 13.24 -7.88
C VAL A 163 -2.81 12.81 -8.87
N LEU A 164 -2.66 11.51 -9.14
CA LEU A 164 -1.68 11.01 -10.11
C LEU A 164 -1.99 11.47 -11.54
N ALA A 165 -3.26 11.56 -11.91
CA ALA A 165 -3.69 12.07 -13.22
C ALA A 165 -3.30 13.53 -13.41
N THR A 166 -3.50 14.33 -12.35
CA THR A 166 -3.12 15.75 -12.31
C THR A 166 -1.60 15.89 -12.39
N ALA A 167 -0.85 15.12 -11.59
CA ALA A 167 0.61 15.14 -11.56
C ALA A 167 1.22 14.77 -12.93
N ALA A 168 0.77 13.67 -13.53
CA ALA A 168 1.23 13.24 -14.85
C ALA A 168 0.89 14.26 -15.95
N ALA A 169 -0.31 14.86 -15.89
CA ALA A 169 -0.73 15.87 -16.87
C ALA A 169 0.07 17.18 -16.74
N ALA A 170 0.46 17.55 -15.53
CA ALA A 170 1.25 18.74 -15.22
C ALA A 170 2.78 18.51 -15.26
N LYS A 171 3.22 17.27 -15.51
CA LYS A 171 4.63 16.85 -15.47
C LYS A 171 5.31 17.14 -14.14
N LEU A 172 4.56 17.00 -13.04
CA LEU A 172 5.13 17.08 -11.70
C LEU A 172 6.09 15.91 -11.48
N THR A 173 7.10 16.14 -10.66
CA THR A 173 8.06 15.13 -10.21
C THR A 173 7.57 14.42 -8.96
N VAL A 174 8.18 13.28 -8.64
CA VAL A 174 7.97 12.61 -7.35
C VAL A 174 8.38 13.51 -6.18
N SER A 175 9.37 14.38 -6.34
CA SER A 175 9.74 15.35 -5.31
C SER A 175 8.68 16.44 -5.11
N ASP A 176 8.03 16.92 -6.19
CA ASP A 176 6.88 17.81 -6.05
C ASP A 176 5.73 17.13 -5.27
N LEU A 177 5.53 15.83 -5.46
CA LEU A 177 4.54 15.05 -4.71
C LEU A 177 4.97 14.77 -3.26
N ALA A 178 6.27 14.76 -2.97
CA ALA A 178 6.80 14.58 -1.62
C ALA A 178 6.41 15.77 -0.72
N ASP A 179 6.48 16.98 -1.28
CA ASP A 179 6.22 18.25 -0.58
C ASP A 179 4.77 18.75 -0.68
N MET A 180 3.91 18.01 -1.39
CA MET A 180 2.52 18.41 -1.61
C MET A 180 1.70 18.39 -0.31
N ASP A 181 1.04 19.51 -0.01
CA ASP A 181 0.14 19.67 1.14
C ASP A 181 -1.28 19.19 0.81
N PHE A 182 -1.53 17.90 1.06
CA PHE A 182 -2.86 17.31 0.84
C PHE A 182 -3.81 17.57 2.02
N ALA A 183 -5.06 17.87 1.70
CA ALA A 183 -6.10 18.08 2.70
C ALA A 183 -6.23 16.88 3.68
N TYR A 184 -6.14 17.18 4.97
CA TYR A 184 -6.12 16.21 6.05
C TYR A 184 -7.15 16.52 7.14
N SER A 185 -7.91 15.50 7.50
CA SER A 185 -8.56 15.34 8.80
C SER A 185 -8.65 13.84 9.11
N PRO A 186 -8.77 13.42 10.38
CA PRO A 186 -8.82 12.00 10.75
C PRO A 186 -9.79 11.13 9.92
N PRO A 187 -11.04 11.54 9.61
CA PRO A 187 -11.95 10.72 8.80
C PRO A 187 -11.63 10.68 7.30
N LEU A 188 -10.77 11.56 6.78
CA LEU A 188 -10.62 11.78 5.33
C LEU A 188 -9.21 11.57 4.79
N GLY A 189 -8.20 11.48 5.67
CA GLY A 189 -6.82 11.34 5.24
C GLY A 189 -5.85 10.97 6.36
N THR A 190 -4.58 11.01 6.01
CA THR A 190 -3.45 10.80 6.92
C THR A 190 -2.52 12.01 6.86
N ALA A 191 -1.72 12.25 7.91
CA ALA A 191 -0.79 13.38 7.94
C ALA A 191 0.18 13.37 6.73
N ASN A 192 0.73 12.19 6.41
CA ASN A 192 1.38 11.94 5.13
C ASN A 192 0.46 11.03 4.32
N ASP A 193 -0.03 11.49 3.18
CA ASP A 193 -0.89 10.73 2.27
C ASP A 193 -0.15 9.50 1.71
N ALA A 194 -0.89 8.53 1.19
CA ALA A 194 -0.31 7.45 0.40
C ALA A 194 0.54 7.98 -0.77
N ILE A 195 0.17 9.12 -1.35
CA ILE A 195 0.94 9.81 -2.39
C ILE A 195 2.28 10.36 -1.85
N ASN A 196 2.30 11.06 -0.71
CA ASN A 196 3.56 11.51 -0.10
C ASN A 196 4.47 10.31 0.22
N MET A 197 3.90 9.23 0.76
CA MET A 197 4.67 8.03 1.08
C MET A 197 5.26 7.33 -0.15
N ALA A 198 4.53 7.31 -1.27
CA ALA A 198 5.04 6.80 -2.54
C ALA A 198 6.16 7.68 -3.09
N ALA A 199 6.01 9.00 -3.00
CA ALA A 199 7.03 9.97 -3.36
C ALA A 199 8.33 9.81 -2.54
N TYR A 200 8.26 9.79 -1.21
CA TYR A 200 9.44 9.56 -0.36
C TYR A 200 10.16 8.24 -0.69
N THR A 201 9.39 7.21 -1.01
CA THR A 201 9.96 5.92 -1.38
C THR A 201 10.63 5.95 -2.76
N ALA A 202 10.08 6.70 -3.71
CA ALA A 202 10.70 6.95 -5.00
C ALA A 202 12.00 7.74 -4.87
N GLU A 203 12.03 8.80 -4.05
CA GLU A 203 13.24 9.59 -3.77
C GLU A 203 14.34 8.74 -3.11
N ASN A 204 13.96 7.90 -2.14
CA ASN A 204 14.87 6.95 -1.51
C ASN A 204 15.44 5.93 -2.49
N ARG A 205 14.66 5.52 -3.50
CA ARG A 205 15.10 4.62 -4.56
C ARG A 205 16.04 5.34 -5.53
N MET A 206 15.70 6.56 -5.95
CA MET A 206 16.53 7.37 -6.86
C MET A 206 17.88 7.72 -6.26
N SER A 207 17.92 8.05 -4.98
CA SER A 207 19.16 8.36 -4.25
C SER A 207 19.97 7.12 -3.84
N GLY A 208 19.41 5.91 -3.96
CA GLY A 208 20.01 4.69 -3.42
C GLY A 208 19.99 4.61 -1.89
N TYR A 209 19.32 5.54 -1.19
CA TYR A 209 19.25 5.57 0.27
C TYR A 209 18.55 4.34 0.85
N SER A 210 17.57 3.78 0.14
CA SER A 210 16.89 2.55 0.56
C SER A 210 16.65 1.64 -0.63
N PRO A 211 17.62 0.78 -0.98
CA PRO A 211 17.46 -0.22 -2.02
C PRO A 211 16.21 -1.06 -1.77
N ALA A 212 15.24 -0.96 -2.66
CA ALA A 212 14.03 -1.77 -2.64
C ALA A 212 13.83 -2.37 -4.01
N LEU A 213 13.10 -3.48 -4.13
CA LEU A 213 12.64 -4.01 -5.42
C LEU A 213 11.13 -4.25 -5.36
N SER A 214 10.43 -3.97 -6.45
CA SER A 214 9.06 -4.49 -6.61
C SER A 214 9.09 -6.01 -6.66
N VAL A 215 7.98 -6.67 -6.31
CA VAL A 215 7.97 -8.14 -6.25
C VAL A 215 8.31 -8.79 -7.59
N LEU A 216 7.85 -8.20 -8.70
CA LEU A 216 8.19 -8.67 -10.04
C LEU A 216 9.70 -8.53 -10.33
N GLU A 217 10.30 -7.39 -9.97
CA GLU A 217 11.74 -7.19 -10.12
C GLU A 217 12.54 -8.11 -9.21
N LEU A 218 12.06 -8.35 -7.99
CA LEU A 218 12.69 -9.23 -7.02
C LEU A 218 12.68 -10.68 -7.50
N ASP A 219 11.56 -11.17 -8.03
CA ASP A 219 11.46 -12.51 -8.59
C ASP A 219 12.52 -12.72 -9.68
N ALA A 220 12.61 -11.80 -10.65
CA ALA A 220 13.65 -11.85 -11.67
C ALA A 220 15.07 -11.66 -11.11
N TYR A 221 15.25 -10.77 -10.14
CA TYR A 221 16.56 -10.50 -9.53
C TYR A 221 17.12 -11.70 -8.77
N LEU A 222 16.26 -12.57 -8.25
CA LEU A 222 16.65 -13.77 -7.52
C LEU A 222 17.04 -14.95 -8.42
N GLU A 223 16.89 -14.82 -9.74
CA GLU A 223 17.40 -15.83 -10.69
C GLU A 223 18.89 -16.05 -10.43
N ASP A 224 19.26 -17.33 -10.21
CA ASP A 224 20.59 -17.80 -9.84
C ASP A 224 21.19 -17.22 -8.54
N LYS A 225 20.38 -16.58 -7.69
CA LYS A 225 20.84 -16.01 -6.40
C LYS A 225 20.18 -16.70 -5.21
N SER A 226 20.98 -17.01 -4.20
CA SER A 226 20.47 -17.39 -2.87
C SER A 226 20.36 -16.15 -1.99
N ALA A 227 19.20 -15.96 -1.36
CA ALA A 227 18.97 -14.88 -0.40
C ALA A 227 18.62 -15.42 1.00
N LEU A 228 19.06 -14.70 2.04
CA LEU A 228 18.50 -14.82 3.37
C LEU A 228 17.27 -13.91 3.46
N TRP A 229 16.09 -14.51 3.61
CA TRP A 229 14.86 -13.78 3.81
C TRP A 229 14.67 -13.46 5.29
N ILE A 230 14.42 -12.19 5.62
CA ILE A 230 14.15 -11.72 6.98
C ILE A 230 12.76 -11.11 7.02
N ASP A 231 11.87 -11.75 7.78
CA ASP A 231 10.53 -11.23 8.05
C ASP A 231 10.55 -10.44 9.36
N VAL A 232 10.33 -9.13 9.27
CA VAL A 232 10.35 -8.24 10.45
C VAL A 232 8.98 -7.96 11.04
N ARG A 233 7.94 -8.69 10.60
CA ARG A 233 6.62 -8.67 11.21
C ARG A 233 6.62 -9.39 12.55
N ASP A 234 5.53 -9.23 13.29
CA ASP A 234 5.31 -9.99 14.51
C ASP A 234 5.18 -11.50 14.23
N VAL A 235 5.38 -12.28 15.28
CA VAL A 235 5.41 -13.74 15.21
C VAL A 235 4.08 -14.33 14.74
N PHE A 236 2.95 -13.71 15.07
CA PHE A 236 1.62 -14.22 14.70
C PHE A 236 1.36 -14.01 13.20
N ALA A 237 1.71 -12.84 12.68
CA ALA A 237 1.65 -12.57 11.24
C ALA A 237 2.55 -13.52 10.44
N TYR A 238 3.75 -13.82 10.96
CA TYR A 238 4.67 -14.80 10.35
C TYR A 238 4.09 -16.22 10.39
N GLU A 239 3.62 -16.69 11.54
CA GLU A 239 3.04 -18.03 11.70
C GLU A 239 1.83 -18.25 10.79
N LYS A 240 1.00 -17.21 10.61
CA LYS A 240 -0.16 -17.26 9.72
C LYS A 240 0.25 -17.40 8.25
N ALA A 241 1.26 -16.64 7.81
CA ALA A 241 1.72 -16.63 6.43
C ALA A 241 3.09 -15.98 6.30
N HIS A 242 4.02 -16.54 5.52
CA HIS A 242 5.38 -16.01 5.35
C HIS A 242 6.04 -16.51 4.06
N VAL A 243 7.20 -15.96 3.69
CA VAL A 243 8.06 -16.53 2.63
C VAL A 243 8.68 -17.83 3.13
N GLU A 244 8.58 -18.91 2.35
CA GLU A 244 9.14 -20.21 2.72
C GLU A 244 10.66 -20.10 2.99
N GLY A 245 11.10 -20.57 4.16
CA GLY A 245 12.50 -20.49 4.59
C GLY A 245 12.94 -19.13 5.15
N ALA A 246 12.03 -18.15 5.30
CA ALA A 246 12.35 -16.89 5.94
C ALA A 246 12.65 -17.04 7.44
N VAL A 247 13.53 -16.19 7.96
CA VAL A 247 13.80 -16.07 9.39
C VAL A 247 12.97 -14.92 9.95
N ASN A 248 12.09 -15.21 10.93
CA ASN A 248 11.35 -14.16 11.62
C ASN A 248 12.22 -13.47 12.67
N ILE A 249 12.45 -12.17 12.46
CA ILE A 249 13.12 -11.28 13.42
C ILE A 249 12.26 -10.01 13.52
N PRO A 250 11.25 -9.98 14.43
CA PRO A 250 10.42 -8.80 14.61
C PRO A 250 11.29 -7.53 14.75
N LEU A 251 10.88 -6.44 14.10
CA LEU A 251 11.68 -5.21 13.99
C LEU A 251 12.24 -4.74 15.34
N GLU A 252 11.45 -4.85 16.41
CA GLU A 252 11.79 -4.42 17.77
C GLU A 252 12.94 -5.24 18.40
N LEU A 253 13.21 -6.42 17.86
CA LEU A 253 14.30 -7.32 18.28
C LEU A 253 15.49 -7.28 17.33
N LEU A 254 15.35 -6.71 16.13
CA LEU A 254 16.37 -6.72 15.09
C LEU A 254 17.71 -6.12 15.58
N ALA A 255 17.66 -4.97 16.25
CA ALA A 255 18.86 -4.30 16.75
C ALA A 255 19.73 -5.18 17.66
N GLN A 256 19.13 -6.09 18.42
CA GLN A 256 19.84 -7.01 19.32
C GLN A 256 20.43 -8.23 18.60
N ARG A 257 19.98 -8.48 17.37
CA ARG A 257 20.34 -9.66 16.56
C ARG A 257 21.11 -9.29 15.29
N LEU A 258 21.53 -8.04 15.13
CA LEU A 258 22.32 -7.58 13.97
C LEU A 258 23.61 -8.38 13.81
N SER A 259 24.27 -8.75 14.92
CA SER A 259 25.50 -9.56 14.89
C SER A 259 25.29 -11.01 14.45
N GLU A 260 24.04 -11.47 14.34
CA GLU A 260 23.71 -12.81 13.82
C GLU A 260 23.58 -12.81 12.29
N LEU A 261 23.55 -11.65 11.65
CA LEU A 261 23.35 -11.52 10.21
C LEU A 261 24.67 -11.74 9.44
N PRO A 262 24.64 -12.46 8.31
CA PRO A 262 25.84 -12.78 7.54
C PRO A 262 26.30 -11.62 6.63
N ASP A 263 27.60 -11.30 6.67
CA ASP A 263 28.22 -10.17 5.94
C ASP A 263 28.28 -10.31 4.41
N HIS A 264 28.17 -11.53 3.86
CA HIS A 264 28.38 -11.79 2.43
C HIS A 264 27.17 -12.37 1.70
N LYS A 265 26.05 -12.59 2.39
CA LYS A 265 24.82 -13.08 1.75
C LYS A 265 23.94 -11.90 1.35
N LEU A 266 23.20 -12.07 0.26
CA LEU A 266 22.10 -11.18 -0.07
C LEU A 266 21.02 -11.32 1.01
N ILE A 267 20.66 -10.22 1.65
CA ILE A 267 19.58 -10.15 2.63
C ILE A 267 18.36 -9.50 1.96
N VAL A 268 17.24 -10.22 1.96
CA VAL A 268 15.95 -9.68 1.50
C VAL A 268 15.07 -9.50 2.72
N VAL A 269 14.74 -8.24 3.04
CA VAL A 269 13.93 -7.90 4.21
C VAL A 269 12.54 -7.45 3.79
N TYR A 270 11.53 -7.87 4.54
CA TYR A 270 10.16 -7.42 4.33
C TYR A 270 9.38 -7.32 5.63
N ASP A 271 8.41 -6.41 5.64
CA ASP A 271 7.32 -6.35 6.63
C ASP A 271 5.97 -6.48 5.93
N SER A 272 4.88 -6.00 6.53
CA SER A 272 3.55 -6.08 5.92
C SER A 272 3.39 -5.21 4.67
N THR A 273 3.93 -3.99 4.66
CA THR A 273 3.65 -2.98 3.60
C THR A 273 4.89 -2.35 2.97
N GLY A 274 6.10 -2.72 3.41
CA GLY A 274 7.38 -2.18 2.98
C GLY A 274 7.97 -1.13 3.95
N LYS A 275 7.18 -0.59 4.89
CA LYS A 275 7.59 0.51 5.78
C LYS A 275 8.56 0.07 6.87
N LYS A 276 8.20 -0.95 7.66
CA LYS A 276 9.13 -1.50 8.66
C LYS A 276 10.30 -2.22 7.99
N GLY A 277 10.09 -2.76 6.78
CA GLY A 277 11.17 -3.30 5.95
C GLY A 277 12.23 -2.25 5.61
N HIS A 278 11.82 -1.01 5.27
CA HIS A 278 12.74 0.12 5.11
C HIS A 278 13.52 0.42 6.41
N GLN A 279 12.84 0.48 7.56
CA GLN A 279 13.50 0.72 8.85
C GLN A 279 14.53 -0.37 9.16
N ALA A 280 14.17 -1.64 8.93
CA ALA A 280 15.06 -2.77 9.09
C ALA A 280 16.28 -2.69 8.16
N LEU A 281 16.07 -2.39 6.88
CA LEU A 281 17.15 -2.16 5.93
C LEU A 281 18.11 -1.09 6.45
N ARG A 282 17.59 0.05 6.93
CA ARG A 282 18.45 1.14 7.45
C ARG A 282 19.21 0.73 8.72
N MET A 283 18.64 -0.09 9.59
CA MET A 283 19.36 -0.65 10.75
C MET A 283 20.48 -1.59 10.31
N ILE A 284 20.22 -2.47 9.34
CA ILE A 284 21.19 -3.44 8.82
C ILE A 284 22.34 -2.71 8.08
N VAL A 285 22.02 -1.73 7.22
CA VAL A 285 23.03 -0.88 6.58
C VAL A 285 23.84 -0.09 7.59
N GLY A 286 23.19 0.42 8.65
CA GLY A 286 23.86 1.10 9.75
C GLY A 286 24.82 0.22 10.55
N SER A 287 24.68 -1.11 10.51
CA SER A 287 25.61 -2.04 11.16
C SER A 287 26.81 -2.43 10.29
N GLY A 288 26.92 -1.87 9.07
CA GLY A 288 28.03 -2.12 8.14
C GLY A 288 27.70 -3.11 7.01
N LEU A 289 26.48 -3.66 6.98
CA LEU A 289 26.05 -4.63 5.97
C LEU A 289 25.47 -3.93 4.74
N SER A 290 26.05 -4.15 3.56
CA SER A 290 25.65 -3.41 2.34
C SER A 290 24.77 -4.21 1.38
N ASN A 291 24.77 -5.55 1.45
CA ASN A 291 24.03 -6.41 0.51
C ASN A 291 22.59 -6.70 0.98
N VAL A 292 21.77 -5.64 1.06
CA VAL A 292 20.42 -5.69 1.64
C VAL A 292 19.41 -5.03 0.70
N ILE A 293 18.27 -5.69 0.49
CA ILE A 293 17.17 -5.20 -0.34
C ILE A 293 15.86 -5.29 0.45
N ASN A 294 15.08 -4.22 0.43
CA ASN A 294 13.71 -4.20 0.95
C ASN A 294 12.70 -4.64 -0.13
N VAL A 295 11.64 -5.35 0.26
CA VAL A 295 10.53 -5.65 -0.65
C VAL A 295 9.55 -4.48 -0.71
N SER A 296 9.42 -3.83 -1.87
CA SER A 296 8.46 -2.74 -2.07
C SER A 296 7.02 -3.26 -1.96
N GLY A 297 6.24 -2.66 -1.08
CA GLY A 297 4.89 -3.10 -0.72
C GLY A 297 4.86 -4.31 0.24
N GLY A 298 6.01 -4.84 0.67
CA GLY A 298 6.10 -5.88 1.69
C GLY A 298 5.33 -7.17 1.37
N PHE A 299 4.84 -7.84 2.42
CA PHE A 299 4.10 -9.08 2.33
C PHE A 299 2.76 -8.93 1.61
N ALA A 300 2.13 -7.74 1.65
CA ALA A 300 0.92 -7.46 0.89
C ALA A 300 1.15 -7.61 -0.62
N SER A 301 2.22 -7.00 -1.15
CA SER A 301 2.63 -7.20 -2.54
C SER A 301 3.04 -8.64 -2.83
N LEU A 302 3.79 -9.29 -1.93
CA LEU A 302 4.21 -10.69 -2.13
C LEU A 302 3.01 -11.62 -2.24
N SER A 303 2.06 -11.52 -1.30
CA SER A 303 0.86 -12.34 -1.33
C SER A 303 -0.03 -12.02 -2.53
N GLY A 304 -0.17 -10.75 -2.91
CA GLY A 304 -0.93 -10.36 -4.10
C GLY A 304 -0.31 -10.96 -5.37
N TYR A 305 1.02 -10.92 -5.49
CA TYR A 305 1.75 -11.48 -6.62
C TYR A 305 1.57 -13.00 -6.71
N VAL A 306 1.76 -13.75 -5.62
CA VAL A 306 1.64 -15.22 -5.61
C VAL A 306 0.21 -15.70 -5.86
N ARG A 307 -0.80 -14.90 -5.50
CA ARG A 307 -2.21 -15.19 -5.80
C ARG A 307 -2.56 -14.93 -7.26
N ALA A 308 -1.86 -13.99 -7.92
CA ALA A 308 -2.11 -13.64 -9.31
C ALA A 308 -1.26 -14.46 -10.30
N LEU A 309 -0.03 -14.80 -9.91
CA LEU A 309 1.00 -15.42 -10.74
C LEU A 309 1.77 -16.46 -9.91
N THR A 310 2.41 -17.43 -10.57
CA THR A 310 3.32 -18.36 -9.91
C THR A 310 4.76 -17.80 -9.98
N PRO A 311 5.39 -17.42 -8.86
CA PRO A 311 6.76 -16.94 -8.87
C PRO A 311 7.75 -18.03 -9.30
N ALA A 312 8.86 -17.63 -9.90
CA ALA A 312 9.90 -18.55 -10.32
C ALA A 312 10.90 -18.84 -9.18
N ASN A 313 11.25 -17.83 -8.38
CA ASN A 313 12.43 -17.86 -7.51
C ASN A 313 12.12 -17.80 -6.01
N PHE A 314 10.86 -17.79 -5.60
CA PHE A 314 10.46 -17.90 -4.19
C PHE A 314 9.07 -18.51 -4.03
N ARG A 315 8.73 -18.92 -2.80
CA ARG A 315 7.41 -19.48 -2.45
C ARG A 315 6.91 -18.85 -1.16
N LEU A 316 5.59 -18.83 -1.00
CA LEU A 316 4.95 -18.37 0.23
C LEU A 316 4.20 -19.52 0.90
N VAL A 317 4.31 -19.60 2.22
CA VAL A 317 3.35 -20.29 3.07
C VAL A 317 2.14 -19.37 3.20
N LEU A 318 1.02 -19.73 2.59
CA LEU A 318 -0.23 -18.98 2.64
C LEU A 318 -1.36 -19.87 3.19
N PRO A 319 -2.30 -19.31 3.98
CA PRO A 319 -3.50 -20.02 4.35
C PRO A 319 -4.38 -20.24 3.12
N ALA A 320 -5.16 -21.32 3.15
CA ALA A 320 -6.17 -21.59 2.14
C ALA A 320 -7.15 -20.39 2.03
N PRO A 321 -7.59 -20.00 0.83
CA PRO A 321 -8.61 -18.99 0.69
C PRO A 321 -9.89 -19.42 1.42
N GLU A 322 -10.46 -18.53 2.21
CA GLU A 322 -11.78 -18.76 2.81
C GLU A 322 -12.85 -18.72 1.71
N PRO A 323 -13.69 -19.76 1.60
CA PRO A 323 -14.77 -19.77 0.62
C PRO A 323 -15.86 -18.78 1.03
N LYS A 324 -16.19 -17.83 0.15
CA LYS A 324 -17.35 -16.94 0.30
C LYS A 324 -18.49 -17.37 -0.63
N LYS A 325 -19.74 -17.33 -0.16
CA LYS A 325 -20.93 -17.58 -0.99
C LYS A 325 -21.54 -16.26 -1.48
N LEU A 326 -22.04 -16.23 -2.72
CA LEU A 326 -22.84 -15.10 -3.20
C LEU A 326 -24.12 -14.97 -2.36
N GLY A 327 -24.37 -13.79 -1.79
CA GLY A 327 -25.59 -13.47 -1.03
C GLY A 327 -25.40 -13.41 0.48
N GLU A 328 -24.27 -13.86 1.02
CA GLU A 328 -23.83 -13.45 2.35
C GLU A 328 -23.36 -12.00 2.20
N GLY A 329 -24.24 -11.05 2.56
CA GLY A 329 -23.82 -9.66 2.69
C GLY A 329 -22.61 -9.59 3.60
N ILE A 330 -21.76 -8.56 3.42
CA ILE A 330 -20.84 -8.13 4.46
C ILE A 330 -21.73 -7.62 5.59
N HIS A 331 -22.24 -8.54 6.41
CA HIS A 331 -22.72 -8.16 7.70
C HIS A 331 -21.53 -7.47 8.37
N ASP A 332 -21.76 -6.27 8.89
CA ASP A 332 -21.00 -5.81 10.04
C ASP A 332 -21.07 -6.96 11.04
N GLU A 333 -20.10 -7.86 11.00
CA GLU A 333 -19.78 -8.70 12.12
C GLU A 333 -19.34 -7.72 13.19
N LYS A 334 -20.33 -7.16 13.90
CA LYS A 334 -20.18 -6.88 15.30
C LYS A 334 -19.48 -8.13 15.84
N PRO A 335 -18.28 -7.99 16.43
CA PRO A 335 -17.55 -9.14 16.93
C PRO A 335 -18.55 -9.95 17.74
N ALA A 336 -18.69 -11.22 17.38
CA ALA A 336 -19.56 -12.16 18.03
C ALA A 336 -19.44 -11.90 19.54
N SER A 337 -20.59 -11.59 20.15
CA SER A 337 -20.70 -11.32 21.58
C SER A 337 -19.75 -12.26 22.31
N ALA A 338 -18.77 -11.67 23.01
CA ALA A 338 -17.76 -12.36 23.78
C ALA A 338 -18.32 -13.69 24.27
N ALA A 339 -17.75 -14.79 23.78
CA ALA A 339 -17.92 -16.07 24.45
C ALA A 339 -17.57 -15.78 25.90
N VAL A 340 -18.58 -15.89 26.77
CA VAL A 340 -18.48 -15.66 28.20
C VAL A 340 -17.38 -16.60 28.68
N VAL A 341 -16.16 -16.05 28.83
CA VAL A 341 -15.07 -16.77 29.48
C VAL A 341 -15.52 -16.86 30.93
N GLU A 342 -15.77 -18.09 31.37
CA GLU A 342 -16.17 -18.41 32.74
C GLU A 342 -15.40 -17.56 33.75
N GLU A 343 -16.14 -16.92 34.64
CA GLU A 343 -15.65 -16.17 35.78
C GLU A 343 -14.77 -17.06 36.66
N LYS A 344 -13.46 -17.11 36.37
CA LYS A 344 -12.48 -17.46 37.39
C LYS A 344 -12.17 -16.21 38.18
N LYS A 345 -12.85 -16.03 39.32
CA LYS A 345 -12.30 -15.29 40.46
C LYS A 345 -10.98 -15.95 40.84
N VAL A 346 -9.88 -15.41 40.34
CA VAL A 346 -8.54 -15.90 40.67
C VAL A 346 -8.18 -15.38 42.07
N GLU A 347 -8.58 -16.11 43.11
CA GLU A 347 -7.93 -16.03 44.43
C GLU A 347 -6.56 -16.75 44.43
N SER A 348 -5.79 -16.63 43.34
CA SER A 348 -4.42 -17.15 43.24
C SER A 348 -3.43 -16.00 43.32
N ASN A 349 -2.38 -16.15 44.13
CA ASN A 349 -1.26 -15.21 44.21
C ASN A 349 -0.20 -15.47 43.13
N GLU A 350 -0.50 -16.33 42.15
CA GLU A 350 0.40 -16.60 41.03
C GLU A 350 0.57 -15.35 40.14
N PRO A 351 1.76 -15.17 39.53
CA PRO A 351 2.01 -14.05 38.62
C PRO A 351 0.96 -13.97 37.51
N LEU A 352 0.39 -12.79 37.29
CA LEU A 352 -0.55 -12.53 36.20
C LEU A 352 0.15 -11.77 35.08
N VAL A 353 -0.06 -12.20 33.84
CA VAL A 353 0.33 -11.43 32.66
C VAL A 353 -0.92 -10.71 32.13
N VAL A 354 -0.85 -9.39 32.02
CA VAL A 354 -1.97 -8.54 31.59
C VAL A 354 -1.63 -7.87 30.26
N ASP A 355 -2.48 -8.11 29.27
CA ASP A 355 -2.43 -7.44 27.98
C ASP A 355 -3.33 -6.20 28.00
N VAL A 356 -2.73 -5.01 27.92
CA VAL A 356 -3.47 -3.74 27.94
C VAL A 356 -3.80 -3.19 26.54
N ARG A 357 -3.73 -4.05 25.52
CA ARG A 357 -4.19 -3.74 24.15
C ARG A 357 -5.70 -3.81 24.03
N SER A 358 -6.25 -3.34 22.92
CA SER A 358 -7.67 -3.50 22.63
C SER A 358 -8.03 -4.99 22.48
N VAL A 359 -9.32 -5.32 22.67
CA VAL A 359 -9.83 -6.69 22.46
C VAL A 359 -9.53 -7.21 21.06
N GLU A 360 -9.64 -6.33 20.06
CA GLU A 360 -9.31 -6.66 18.68
C GLU A 360 -7.82 -7.04 18.53
N GLU A 361 -6.90 -6.24 19.07
CA GLU A 361 -5.46 -6.56 19.05
C GLU A 361 -5.13 -7.87 19.77
N PHE A 362 -5.86 -8.18 20.85
CA PHE A 362 -5.69 -9.44 21.59
C PHE A 362 -6.18 -10.65 20.78
N SER A 363 -7.29 -10.51 20.04
CA SER A 363 -7.88 -11.57 19.21
C SER A 363 -6.96 -12.04 18.09
N TYR A 364 -6.07 -11.17 17.59
CA TYR A 364 -5.08 -11.51 16.56
C TYR A 364 -3.88 -12.31 17.10
N GLY A 365 -3.76 -12.49 18.41
CA GLY A 365 -2.67 -13.21 19.05
C GLY A 365 -2.14 -12.47 20.27
N ALA A 366 -1.80 -13.23 21.33
CA ALA A 366 -1.39 -12.68 22.62
C ALA A 366 -0.34 -13.59 23.29
N TYR A 367 0.28 -13.08 24.35
CA TYR A 367 1.17 -13.88 25.17
C TYR A 367 0.39 -15.05 25.79
N PRO A 368 0.89 -16.31 25.73
CA PRO A 368 0.18 -17.46 26.26
C PRO A 368 -0.24 -17.28 27.72
N GLY A 369 -1.54 -17.45 28.01
CA GLY A 369 -2.11 -17.32 29.35
C GLY A 369 -2.29 -15.86 29.84
N ALA A 370 -2.08 -14.86 28.98
CA ALA A 370 -2.36 -13.46 29.33
C ALA A 370 -3.87 -13.18 29.40
N VAL A 371 -4.26 -12.31 30.33
CA VAL A 371 -5.62 -11.77 30.45
C VAL A 371 -5.68 -10.41 29.76
N ASN A 372 -6.66 -10.20 28.89
CA ASN A 372 -6.85 -8.90 28.25
C ASN A 372 -7.70 -7.96 29.12
N ILE A 373 -7.09 -6.85 29.52
CA ILE A 373 -7.77 -5.74 30.18
C ILE A 373 -7.30 -4.47 29.46
N PRO A 374 -8.03 -3.98 28.45
CA PRO A 374 -7.66 -2.79 27.70
C PRO A 374 -7.33 -1.60 28.61
N LEU A 375 -6.36 -0.78 28.22
CA LEU A 375 -5.87 0.32 29.06
C LEU A 375 -6.97 1.29 29.51
N ASP A 376 -7.93 1.55 28.64
CA ASP A 376 -9.10 2.41 28.85
C ASP A 376 -10.16 1.77 29.77
N GLU A 377 -10.14 0.44 29.93
CA GLU A 377 -11.01 -0.29 30.85
C GLU A 377 -10.33 -0.64 32.18
N LEU A 378 -8.99 -0.53 32.24
CA LEU A 378 -8.17 -1.04 33.35
C LEU A 378 -8.53 -0.40 34.71
N GLU A 379 -8.95 0.86 34.73
CA GLU A 379 -9.42 1.53 35.95
C GLU A 379 -10.73 0.92 36.46
N MET A 380 -11.67 0.59 35.56
CA MET A 380 -12.97 0.01 35.91
C MET A 380 -12.88 -1.48 36.24
N ARG A 381 -11.89 -2.18 35.67
CA ARG A 381 -11.71 -3.64 35.80
C ARG A 381 -10.57 -4.03 36.75
N MET A 382 -10.20 -3.12 37.65
CA MET A 382 -9.04 -3.28 38.54
C MET A 382 -9.21 -4.43 39.55
N ASP A 383 -10.45 -4.79 39.89
CA ASP A 383 -10.77 -5.93 40.76
C ASP A 383 -10.36 -7.29 40.16
N GLU A 384 -10.24 -7.39 38.83
CA GLU A 384 -9.80 -8.61 38.14
C GLU A 384 -8.30 -8.91 38.34
N LEU A 385 -7.52 -7.91 38.76
CA LEU A 385 -6.07 -8.05 38.98
C LEU A 385 -5.76 -8.83 40.27
N GLY A 386 -6.69 -8.91 41.20
CA GLY A 386 -6.52 -9.56 42.49
C GLY A 386 -5.77 -8.69 43.52
N LYS A 387 -4.98 -9.33 44.39
CA LYS A 387 -4.30 -8.65 45.50
C LYS A 387 -3.25 -7.64 45.03
N LYS A 388 -3.09 -6.53 45.77
CA LYS A 388 -2.17 -5.43 45.41
C LYS A 388 -0.68 -5.79 45.42
N ASP A 389 -0.30 -6.85 46.14
CA ASP A 389 1.06 -7.39 46.23
C ASP A 389 1.33 -8.53 45.23
N ARG A 390 0.30 -8.99 44.51
CA ARG A 390 0.42 -9.98 43.44
C ARG A 390 1.36 -9.49 42.35
N LYS A 391 2.22 -10.36 41.84
CA LYS A 391 3.09 -10.02 40.71
C LYS A 391 2.26 -9.82 39.45
N LEU A 392 2.25 -8.59 38.91
CA LEU A 392 1.60 -8.26 37.64
C LEU A 392 2.64 -7.90 36.58
N ILE A 393 2.60 -8.56 35.43
CA ILE A 393 3.43 -8.26 34.27
C ILE A 393 2.54 -7.66 33.20
N LEU A 394 2.63 -6.35 32.99
CA LEU A 394 1.81 -5.64 32.02
C LEU A 394 2.57 -5.44 30.71
N TYR A 395 1.95 -5.76 29.59
CA TYR A 395 2.53 -5.52 28.27
C TYR A 395 1.48 -4.95 27.31
N CYS A 396 1.95 -4.36 26.21
CA CYS A 396 1.08 -3.91 25.12
C CYS A 396 1.77 -4.15 23.76
N ALA A 397 1.35 -3.47 22.69
CA ALA A 397 1.99 -3.65 21.38
C ALA A 397 3.48 -3.25 21.39
N SER A 398 3.79 -2.04 21.87
CA SER A 398 5.14 -1.42 21.78
C SER A 398 5.80 -1.11 23.13
N GLY A 399 5.07 -1.21 24.24
CA GLY A 399 5.53 -0.89 25.60
C GLY A 399 5.08 0.47 26.16
N GLY A 400 4.48 1.34 25.33
CA GLY A 400 4.00 2.66 25.78
C GLY A 400 2.79 2.57 26.71
N ARG A 401 1.73 1.88 26.26
CA ARG A 401 0.49 1.69 27.05
C ARG A 401 0.74 0.96 28.36
N SER A 402 1.59 -0.08 28.34
CA SER A 402 1.95 -0.82 29.56
C SER A 402 2.77 0.02 30.53
N SER A 403 3.60 0.95 30.05
CA SER A 403 4.29 1.91 30.92
C SER A 403 3.30 2.81 31.67
N TYR A 404 2.30 3.32 30.97
CA TYR A 404 1.22 4.11 31.58
C TYR A 404 0.39 3.26 32.56
N ALA A 405 0.01 2.04 32.17
CA ALA A 405 -0.71 1.10 33.02
C ALA A 405 0.03 0.81 34.33
N VAL A 406 1.35 0.58 34.27
CA VAL A 406 2.19 0.37 35.46
C VAL A 406 2.20 1.60 36.36
N GLN A 407 2.31 2.81 35.80
CA GLN A 407 2.27 4.05 36.58
C GLN A 407 0.91 4.26 37.26
N MET A 408 -0.18 4.00 36.53
CA MET A 408 -1.54 4.09 37.04
C MET A 408 -1.77 3.10 38.18
N LEU A 409 -1.47 1.82 37.99
CA LEU A 409 -1.64 0.81 39.05
C LEU A 409 -0.77 1.08 40.28
N ARG A 410 0.43 1.65 40.09
CA ARG A 410 1.27 2.10 41.21
C ARG A 410 0.60 3.21 42.01
N ALA A 411 -0.06 4.17 41.35
CA ALA A 411 -0.83 5.22 42.03
C ALA A 411 -2.03 4.65 42.82
N TYR A 412 -2.62 3.56 42.34
CA TYR A 412 -3.69 2.81 43.03
C TYR A 412 -3.18 1.82 44.11
N GLY A 413 -1.86 1.78 44.36
CA GLY A 413 -1.25 1.05 45.46
C GLY A 413 -0.84 -0.40 45.16
N PHE A 414 -0.77 -0.80 43.88
CA PHE A 414 -0.14 -2.08 43.51
C PHE A 414 1.39 -1.96 43.64
N THR A 415 2.01 -2.93 44.31
CA THR A 415 3.44 -2.83 44.70
C THR A 415 4.36 -3.70 43.86
N ASN A 416 3.85 -4.78 43.27
CA ASN A 416 4.65 -5.78 42.54
C ASN A 416 4.33 -5.76 41.03
N LEU A 417 4.74 -4.67 40.38
CA LEU A 417 4.46 -4.40 38.96
C LEU A 417 5.71 -4.50 38.10
N GLU A 418 5.62 -5.23 36.99
CA GLU A 418 6.66 -5.34 35.97
C GLU A 418 6.13 -4.80 34.63
N ASN A 419 6.85 -3.87 34.00
CA ASN A 419 6.57 -3.50 32.61
C ASN A 419 7.23 -4.53 31.67
N GLY A 420 6.43 -5.45 31.14
CA GLY A 420 6.84 -6.45 30.15
C GLY A 420 7.24 -5.85 28.80
N GLY A 421 6.89 -4.58 28.55
CA GLY A 421 7.19 -3.85 27.32
C GLY A 421 6.23 -4.21 26.19
N GLY A 422 6.77 -4.39 24.99
CA GLY A 422 5.99 -4.80 23.81
C GLY A 422 5.76 -6.31 23.75
N LEU A 423 4.70 -6.75 23.08
CA LEU A 423 4.33 -8.15 22.90
C LEU A 423 5.50 -8.98 22.35
N MET A 424 6.28 -8.44 21.41
CA MET A 424 7.44 -9.16 20.86
C MET A 424 8.53 -9.44 21.90
N LYS A 425 8.77 -8.50 22.82
CA LYS A 425 9.70 -8.73 23.94
C LYS A 425 9.16 -9.78 24.91
N MET A 426 7.86 -9.80 25.13
CA MET A 426 7.20 -10.82 25.94
C MET A 426 7.31 -12.20 25.29
N MET A 427 6.96 -12.35 24.01
CA MET A 427 7.05 -13.61 23.27
C MET A 427 8.48 -14.15 23.22
N ALA A 428 9.50 -13.29 23.16
CA ALA A 428 10.90 -13.69 23.23
C ALA A 428 11.28 -14.37 24.55
N ARG A 429 10.56 -14.10 25.66
CA ARG A 429 10.77 -14.76 26.96
C ARG A 429 10.26 -16.21 26.95
N VAL A 430 9.21 -16.50 26.19
CA VAL A 430 8.64 -17.86 26.08
C VAL A 430 9.64 -18.80 25.42
N LYS A 431 10.36 -18.36 24.38
CA LYS A 431 11.34 -19.19 23.66
C LYS A 431 12.60 -19.53 24.46
N ARG A 432 12.79 -18.96 25.66
CA ARG A 432 13.97 -19.17 26.52
C ARG A 432 13.70 -20.06 27.74
N GLY A 433 12.44 -20.38 28.02
CA GLY A 433 12.03 -21.34 29.06
C GLY A 433 11.59 -22.64 28.40
#